data_AF-A0A7S4N962-F1
#
_entry.id   AF-A0A7S4N962-F1
#
_cell.length_a   1.000
_cell.length_b   1.000
_cell.length_c   1.000
_cell.angle_alpha   90.00
_cell.angle_beta   90.00
_cell.angle_gamma   90.00
#
_symmetry.space_group_name_H-M   'P 1'
#
loop_
_entity.id
_entity.type
_entity.pdbx_description
1 polymer ?
#
loop_
_entity_poly.entity_id
_entity_poly.type
_entity_poly.pdbx_seq_one_letter_code
_entity_poly.pdbx_strand_id
1 'polypeptide(L)'
;MVGRGCLFSVLAAVHTFYGGSQCGVDAFAPPRSPALVVGSGSGAFSLARPAASSIRLALCTRRVSPSRHDGIGVGRGSALRLANGDGKPYSFDVSRPTFDLFSLRKIRGDALLQYDALNQSEPLRINLYLLLSLSLLAFPSVSESVLGDSLALPGIAASASGGMGSFGLFLRECMRRSKQLRRIEREMDAEFLSVRLPASNRFSDRRTGDVVSLKRLRGKRRVVAIRGSGEALRKAMVQFRVFRRRFAQASAIVVPVPTDGSTVDDWGVREEERRSAPFLAEARDVEVWLEYFRDLRGEDGDGASTTKGNDDDDDDLVWFGLNNNGRSFASGAGEAPRIVEVLGQNLRPVEVLDEDDKAEVVGSTADASRAEAAAGVLDAQRKFYDALTTGDLTSMESVCSEDGAAEVSEVIELGGRIDGWKTCLAEDARPSGMIVSGSDVLVVSDTEAFSTCIEFPPNAGVESGATLLAVQRWGRNSSAGDDDDDDWELKLHQTIPWSTISKAGGTLRCDCRGCVALTRGKDRRTFGG
;
A
#
# COMPACT_ATOMS: atom_id res chain seq x y z
N MET A 1 -33.08 10.10 -14.62
CA MET A 1 -31.88 9.25 -14.46
C MET A 1 -30.68 10.11 -14.82
N VAL A 2 -29.99 10.67 -13.82
CA VAL A 2 -28.86 11.58 -14.02
C VAL A 2 -27.58 10.77 -13.80
N GLY A 3 -26.75 10.67 -14.83
CA GLY A 3 -25.43 10.02 -14.76
C GLY A 3 -24.46 10.90 -13.98
N ARG A 4 -23.94 10.41 -12.87
CA ARG A 4 -22.79 11.02 -12.17
C ARG A 4 -21.52 10.40 -12.77
N GLY A 5 -20.62 11.24 -13.30
CA GLY A 5 -19.39 10.81 -13.98
C GLY A 5 -18.33 10.20 -13.04
N CYS A 6 -17.37 9.47 -13.62
CA CYS A 6 -16.28 8.78 -12.90
C CYS A 6 -15.46 9.66 -11.94
N LEU A 7 -15.17 10.93 -12.28
CA LEU A 7 -14.38 11.83 -11.42
C LEU A 7 -15.09 12.11 -10.09
N PHE A 8 -16.40 12.34 -10.15
CA PHE A 8 -17.25 12.48 -8.99
C PHE A 8 -17.41 11.18 -8.20
N SER A 9 -17.20 10.01 -8.81
CA SER A 9 -17.26 8.73 -8.10
C SER A 9 -16.00 8.48 -7.26
N VAL A 10 -14.82 8.96 -7.70
CA VAL A 10 -13.59 8.92 -6.89
C VAL A 10 -13.67 9.94 -5.74
N LEU A 11 -14.14 11.16 -6.01
CA LEU A 11 -14.39 12.17 -4.96
C LEU A 11 -15.56 11.79 -4.02
N ALA A 12 -16.60 11.13 -4.52
CA ALA A 12 -17.68 10.60 -3.70
C ALA A 12 -17.22 9.39 -2.88
N ALA A 13 -16.30 8.55 -3.39
CA ALA A 13 -15.66 7.51 -2.58
C ALA A 13 -14.84 8.14 -1.45
N VAL A 14 -14.16 9.27 -1.69
CA VAL A 14 -13.51 10.05 -0.61
C VAL A 14 -14.55 10.56 0.38
N HIS A 15 -15.68 11.13 -0.06
CA HIS A 15 -16.74 11.63 0.82
C HIS A 15 -17.49 10.54 1.61
N THR A 16 -17.68 9.35 1.05
CA THR A 16 -18.40 8.24 1.70
C THR A 16 -17.60 7.62 2.85
N PHE A 17 -16.27 7.85 2.90
CA PHE A 17 -15.40 7.39 3.98
C PHE A 17 -15.25 8.37 5.15
N TYR A 18 -15.73 9.62 5.04
CA TYR A 18 -15.67 10.63 6.11
C TYR A 18 -16.95 10.75 6.95
N GLY A 19 -18.01 10.02 6.60
CA GLY A 19 -19.24 9.93 7.40
C GLY A 19 -19.16 8.83 8.46
N GLY A 20 -18.65 9.15 9.64
CA GLY A 20 -18.83 8.28 10.81
C GLY A 20 -20.28 8.32 11.29
N SER A 21 -20.93 7.15 11.42
CA SER A 21 -21.96 6.97 12.46
C SER A 21 -22.25 5.49 12.76
N GLN A 22 -22.01 5.16 14.02
CA GLN A 22 -22.89 4.44 14.95
C GLN A 22 -23.29 2.98 14.69
N CYS A 23 -22.94 2.17 15.68
CA CYS A 23 -23.57 0.91 16.06
C CYS A 23 -25.10 1.02 16.09
N GLY A 24 -25.78 0.00 15.55
CA GLY A 24 -27.20 -0.22 15.73
C GLY A 24 -27.58 -1.61 15.24
N VAL A 25 -27.91 -2.48 16.18
CA VAL A 25 -28.40 -3.85 16.01
C VAL A 25 -29.86 -3.79 15.55
N ASP A 26 -30.26 -4.53 14.51
CA ASP A 26 -31.36 -5.52 14.55
C ASP A 26 -31.81 -5.98 13.16
N ALA A 27 -32.24 -7.24 13.14
CA ALA A 27 -32.67 -8.03 12.01
C ALA A 27 -34.04 -7.60 11.42
N PHE A 28 -34.28 -7.93 10.15
CA PHE A 28 -35.43 -8.74 9.65
C PHE A 28 -35.49 -8.66 8.10
N ALA A 29 -35.39 -9.82 7.43
CA ALA A 29 -35.99 -10.04 6.11
C ALA A 29 -37.52 -10.25 6.30
N PRO A 30 -38.46 -10.13 5.31
CA PRO A 30 -38.39 -10.63 3.92
C PRO A 30 -39.23 -9.75 2.92
N PRO A 31 -39.94 -10.28 1.90
CA PRO A 31 -39.47 -10.71 0.58
C PRO A 31 -40.07 -9.94 -0.62
N ARG A 32 -39.55 -10.30 -1.80
CA ARG A 32 -39.99 -10.15 -3.21
C ARG A 32 -41.37 -9.52 -3.52
N SER A 33 -41.34 -8.65 -4.53
CA SER A 33 -42.42 -8.00 -5.28
C SER A 33 -43.52 -8.95 -5.82
N PRO A 34 -44.69 -8.39 -6.20
CA PRO A 34 -44.86 -8.03 -7.61
C PRO A 34 -45.56 -6.67 -7.86
N ALA A 35 -45.49 -6.25 -9.13
CA ALA A 35 -46.02 -5.04 -9.74
C ALA A 35 -47.57 -4.91 -9.68
N LEU A 36 -48.09 -3.68 -9.70
CA LEU A 36 -48.93 -3.10 -10.79
C LEU A 36 -49.59 -1.76 -10.37
N VAL A 37 -49.55 -0.80 -11.31
CA VAL A 37 -50.61 0.14 -11.76
C VAL A 37 -51.19 1.24 -10.83
N VAL A 38 -50.89 2.48 -11.26
CA VAL A 38 -51.75 3.67 -11.50
C VAL A 38 -52.91 3.98 -10.55
N GLY A 39 -52.89 5.20 -9.99
CA GLY A 39 -54.08 5.86 -9.45
C GLY A 39 -53.81 7.31 -9.04
N SER A 40 -54.40 8.25 -9.77
CA SER A 40 -54.33 9.70 -9.52
C SER A 40 -55.09 10.13 -8.26
N GLY A 41 -54.73 11.25 -7.63
CA GLY A 41 -55.59 11.85 -6.61
C GLY A 41 -55.00 13.09 -5.95
N SER A 42 -55.40 14.25 -6.46
CA SER A 42 -55.21 15.59 -5.89
C SER A 42 -55.77 15.72 -4.47
N GLY A 43 -55.12 16.54 -3.63
CA GLY A 43 -55.68 16.95 -2.34
C GLY A 43 -54.76 17.90 -1.58
N ALA A 44 -54.96 19.21 -1.77
CA ALA A 44 -54.34 20.24 -0.97
C ALA A 44 -54.94 20.28 0.45
N PHE A 45 -54.11 20.40 1.48
CA PHE A 45 -54.51 21.04 2.74
C PHE A 45 -53.31 21.73 3.38
N SER A 46 -53.46 23.05 3.54
CA SER A 46 -52.65 23.94 4.37
C SER A 46 -53.02 23.73 5.84
N LEU A 47 -52.05 23.79 6.76
CA LEU A 47 -52.11 24.65 7.94
C LEU A 47 -50.90 24.47 8.88
N ALA A 48 -50.32 25.64 9.20
CA ALA A 48 -49.89 26.09 10.52
C ALA A 48 -48.77 25.36 11.30
N ARG A 49 -47.71 26.15 11.54
CA ARG A 49 -46.81 26.08 12.70
C ARG A 49 -47.58 25.93 14.03
N PRO A 50 -46.91 25.42 15.06
CA PRO A 50 -46.63 26.32 16.17
C PRO A 50 -45.15 26.39 16.56
N ALA A 51 -44.82 27.54 17.14
CA ALA A 51 -43.56 27.87 17.77
C ALA A 51 -43.55 27.46 19.25
N ALA A 52 -42.36 27.63 19.85
CA ALA A 52 -42.01 27.52 21.27
C ALA A 52 -41.74 26.07 21.74
N SER A 53 -40.74 25.77 22.56
CA SER A 53 -40.07 26.63 23.55
C SER A 53 -38.71 26.05 23.94
N SER A 54 -37.77 26.96 24.16
CA SER A 54 -36.48 26.76 24.82
C SER A 54 -36.59 26.04 26.16
N ILE A 55 -35.72 25.07 26.39
CA ILE A 55 -35.21 24.76 27.73
C ILE A 55 -33.68 24.80 27.62
N ARG A 56 -33.12 25.95 28.03
CA ARG A 56 -31.71 26.10 28.39
C ARG A 56 -31.58 25.63 29.83
N LEU A 57 -30.73 24.63 30.07
CA LEU A 57 -30.20 24.36 31.41
C LEU A 57 -28.70 24.66 31.37
N ALA A 58 -28.37 25.82 31.94
CA ALA A 58 -27.01 26.23 32.22
C ALA A 58 -26.54 25.54 33.50
N LEU A 59 -25.35 24.95 33.45
CA LEU A 59 -24.58 24.65 34.66
C LEU A 59 -23.13 25.08 34.41
N CYS A 60 -22.78 26.17 35.08
CA CYS A 60 -21.46 26.75 35.20
C CYS A 60 -20.45 25.75 35.79
N THR A 61 -19.25 25.69 35.23
CA THR A 61 -17.98 25.67 35.99
C THR A 61 -16.89 26.27 35.09
N ARG A 62 -16.53 27.55 35.30
CA ARG A 62 -15.37 28.05 36.05
C ARG A 62 -14.04 27.87 35.30
N ARG A 63 -13.64 28.96 34.62
CA ARG A 63 -12.28 29.22 34.09
C ARG A 63 -11.26 29.16 35.23
N VAL A 64 -10.21 28.37 35.03
CA VAL A 64 -8.90 28.54 35.67
C VAL A 64 -7.86 28.29 34.59
N SER A 65 -7.06 29.31 34.27
CA SER A 65 -5.76 29.12 33.62
C SER A 65 -4.73 28.85 34.72
N PRO A 66 -3.78 27.91 34.50
CA PRO A 66 -2.40 28.39 34.41
C PRO A 66 -1.46 27.59 33.48
N SER A 67 -0.45 28.33 33.02
CA SER A 67 0.96 28.00 32.76
C SER A 67 1.38 26.80 31.90
N ARG A 68 2.20 27.15 30.89
CA ARG A 68 3.23 26.37 30.21
C ARG A 68 3.79 25.20 31.04
N HIS A 69 3.70 23.99 30.48
CA HIS A 69 4.66 22.92 30.71
C HIS A 69 4.91 22.18 29.39
N ASP A 70 6.19 21.89 29.16
CA ASP A 70 6.74 21.25 27.98
C ASP A 70 6.11 19.88 27.66
N GLY A 71 6.13 19.57 26.38
CA GLY A 71 5.45 18.43 25.77
C GLY A 71 5.85 17.07 26.32
N ILE A 72 4.84 16.26 26.56
CA ILE A 72 4.93 14.80 26.59
C ILE A 72 4.05 14.30 25.46
N GLY A 73 4.70 13.94 24.35
CA GLY A 73 4.05 13.26 23.24
C GLY A 73 3.54 11.90 23.68
N VAL A 74 2.25 11.67 23.45
CA VAL A 74 1.58 10.38 23.68
C VAL A 74 2.06 9.38 22.63
N GLY A 75 3.17 8.71 22.91
CA GLY A 75 3.57 7.49 22.21
C GLY A 75 2.73 6.33 22.71
N ARG A 76 1.77 5.88 21.90
CA ARG A 76 1.07 4.59 22.11
C ARG A 76 2.03 3.45 21.79
N GLY A 77 2.83 3.11 22.79
CA GLY A 77 3.66 1.93 22.89
C GLY A 77 3.88 1.68 24.38
N SER A 78 2.81 1.32 25.09
CA SER A 78 2.87 1.02 26.52
C SER A 78 3.72 -0.22 26.74
N ALA A 79 5.02 -0.04 26.94
CA ALA A 79 5.84 -1.02 27.65
C ALA A 79 5.34 -1.06 29.10
N LEU A 80 4.76 -2.20 29.51
CA LEU A 80 4.43 -2.47 30.90
C LEU A 80 5.73 -2.42 31.73
N ARG A 81 5.99 -1.27 32.37
CA ARG A 81 7.10 -1.08 33.30
C ARG A 81 6.70 -1.64 34.65
N LEU A 82 7.01 -2.92 34.88
CA LEU A 82 7.02 -3.50 36.23
C LEU A 82 8.35 -3.07 36.89
N ALA A 83 8.27 -2.13 37.83
CA ALA A 83 9.40 -1.75 38.67
C ALA A 83 9.50 -2.71 39.87
N ASN A 84 10.71 -3.20 40.15
CA ASN A 84 11.03 -3.85 41.43
C ASN A 84 12.10 -3.02 42.17
N GLY A 85 12.23 -3.23 43.48
CA GLY A 85 12.81 -2.33 44.50
C GLY A 85 14.21 -1.72 44.32
N ASP A 86 14.91 -1.94 43.20
CA ASP A 86 16.28 -1.45 42.97
C ASP A 86 16.38 -0.33 41.92
N GLY A 87 15.27 0.25 41.48
CA GLY A 87 15.25 1.45 40.62
C GLY A 87 15.80 1.27 39.20
N LYS A 88 16.30 0.08 38.83
CA LYS A 88 16.67 -0.26 37.45
C LYS A 88 15.44 -0.76 36.70
N PRO A 89 15.03 -0.13 35.59
CA PRO A 89 13.92 -0.64 34.79
C PRO A 89 14.32 -2.00 34.20
N TYR A 90 13.60 -3.06 34.56
CA TYR A 90 13.64 -4.32 33.81
C TYR A 90 13.09 -4.03 32.41
N SER A 91 13.98 -3.91 31.42
CA SER A 91 13.58 -4.11 30.04
C SER A 91 13.44 -5.61 29.84
N PHE A 92 12.21 -6.14 29.91
CA PHE A 92 11.94 -7.49 29.46
C PHE A 92 12.30 -7.53 27.98
N ASP A 93 13.32 -8.31 27.63
CA ASP A 93 13.77 -8.46 26.25
C ASP A 93 12.83 -9.40 25.53
N VAL A 94 11.78 -8.80 24.96
CA VAL A 94 10.73 -9.50 24.22
C VAL A 94 11.30 -10.24 22.99
N SER A 95 12.48 -9.87 22.51
CA SER A 95 13.09 -10.51 21.34
C SER A 95 13.76 -11.86 21.65
N ARG A 96 13.89 -12.24 22.93
CA ARG A 96 14.52 -13.51 23.28
C ARG A 96 13.69 -14.70 22.79
N PRO A 97 14.33 -15.73 22.19
CA PRO A 97 13.63 -16.95 21.81
C PRO A 97 13.06 -17.69 23.02
N THR A 98 11.77 -18.01 22.97
CA THR A 98 11.04 -18.84 23.94
C THR A 98 10.54 -20.11 23.26
N PHE A 99 10.52 -21.23 23.98
CA PHE A 99 9.99 -22.48 23.43
C PHE A 99 8.45 -22.41 23.41
N ASP A 100 7.85 -22.50 22.23
CA ASP A 100 6.40 -22.54 22.05
C ASP A 100 5.92 -23.99 21.96
N LEU A 101 5.09 -24.40 22.92
CA LEU A 101 4.55 -25.76 23.02
C LEU A 101 3.61 -26.09 21.85
N PHE A 102 2.97 -25.10 21.25
CA PHE A 102 1.99 -25.31 20.17
C PHE A 102 2.63 -25.45 18.78
N SER A 103 3.88 -25.02 18.63
CA SER A 103 4.67 -25.20 17.40
C SER A 103 5.88 -26.11 17.60
N LEU A 104 6.13 -26.55 18.84
CA LEU A 104 7.20 -27.46 19.25
C LEU A 104 8.61 -26.97 18.87
N ARG A 105 8.81 -25.65 18.85
CA ARG A 105 10.10 -25.03 18.51
C ARG A 105 10.37 -23.77 19.33
N LYS A 106 11.62 -23.31 19.31
CA LYS A 106 11.99 -22.00 19.85
C LYS A 106 11.60 -20.91 18.85
N ILE A 107 10.94 -19.88 19.35
CA ILE A 107 10.39 -18.78 18.56
C ILE A 107 10.71 -17.47 19.26
N ARG A 108 11.05 -16.44 18.49
CA ARG A 108 11.23 -15.07 18.98
C ARG A 108 9.98 -14.59 19.73
N GLY A 109 10.13 -14.09 20.95
CA GLY A 109 8.98 -13.76 21.82
C GLY A 109 8.06 -12.66 21.26
N ASP A 110 8.58 -11.69 20.52
CA ASP A 110 7.81 -10.64 19.86
C ASP A 110 7.01 -11.14 18.65
N ALA A 111 7.58 -12.07 17.86
CA ALA A 111 6.86 -12.78 16.81
C ALA A 111 5.69 -13.60 17.38
N LEU A 112 5.91 -14.28 18.51
CA LEU A 112 4.88 -15.05 19.22
C LEU A 112 3.74 -14.15 19.70
N LEU A 113 4.06 -13.02 20.34
CA LEU A 113 3.05 -12.05 20.80
C LEU A 113 2.23 -11.45 19.65
N GLN A 114 2.89 -11.11 18.53
CA GLN A 114 2.19 -10.60 17.36
C GLN A 114 1.22 -11.65 16.78
N TYR A 115 1.65 -12.91 16.74
CA TYR A 115 0.84 -14.00 16.25
C TYR A 115 -0.36 -14.32 17.14
N ASP A 116 -0.16 -14.42 18.45
CA ASP A 116 -1.21 -14.75 19.41
C ASP A 116 -2.27 -13.65 19.50
N ALA A 117 -1.89 -12.39 19.27
CA ALA A 117 -2.85 -11.28 19.17
C ALA A 117 -3.83 -11.43 17.99
N LEU A 118 -3.41 -12.08 16.90
CA LEU A 118 -4.23 -12.28 15.69
C LEU A 118 -4.96 -13.63 15.66
N ASN A 119 -4.45 -14.66 16.34
CA ASN A 119 -4.93 -16.05 16.24
C ASN A 119 -5.35 -16.63 17.61
N GLN A 120 -6.19 -15.90 18.36
CA GLN A 120 -6.56 -16.25 19.73
C GLN A 120 -7.24 -17.63 19.90
N SER A 121 -7.94 -18.12 18.86
CA SER A 121 -8.65 -19.41 18.91
C SER A 121 -7.78 -20.62 18.54
N GLU A 122 -6.59 -20.41 17.98
CA GLU A 122 -5.73 -21.47 17.47
C GLU A 122 -5.14 -22.36 18.57
N PRO A 123 -4.60 -21.83 19.69
CA PRO A 123 -4.14 -22.66 20.81
C PRO A 123 -5.23 -23.58 21.36
N LEU A 124 -6.48 -23.09 21.42
CA LEU A 124 -7.62 -23.90 21.87
C LEU A 124 -7.90 -25.05 20.90
N ARG A 125 -7.90 -24.78 19.59
CA ARG A 125 -8.09 -25.81 18.56
C ARG A 125 -7.03 -26.91 18.65
N ILE A 126 -5.76 -26.53 18.81
CA ILE A 126 -4.63 -27.47 18.95
C ILE A 126 -4.84 -28.35 20.19
N ASN A 127 -5.18 -27.74 21.34
CA ASN A 127 -5.45 -28.47 22.58
C ASN A 127 -6.65 -29.42 22.47
N LEU A 128 -7.74 -28.99 21.81
CA LEU A 128 -8.92 -29.83 21.63
C LEU A 128 -8.62 -31.08 20.78
N TYR A 129 -7.85 -30.95 19.71
CA TYR A 129 -7.44 -32.11 18.91
C TYR A 129 -6.54 -33.07 19.71
N LEU A 130 -5.60 -32.54 20.49
CA LEU A 130 -4.74 -33.35 21.34
C LEU A 130 -5.54 -34.09 22.43
N LEU A 131 -6.44 -33.39 23.12
CA LEU A 131 -7.30 -33.97 24.15
C LEU A 131 -8.24 -35.03 23.56
N LEU A 132 -8.83 -34.77 22.39
CA LEU A 132 -9.68 -35.75 21.70
C LEU A 132 -8.88 -36.99 21.32
N SER A 133 -7.66 -36.83 20.79
CA SER A 133 -6.75 -37.95 20.51
C SER A 133 -6.45 -38.79 21.73
N LEU A 134 -6.02 -38.15 22.83
CA LEU A 134 -5.69 -38.84 24.07
C LEU A 134 -6.91 -39.55 24.65
N SER A 135 -8.08 -38.91 24.61
CA SER A 135 -9.33 -39.48 25.09
C SER A 135 -9.72 -40.72 24.28
N LEU A 136 -9.69 -40.64 22.95
CA LEU A 136 -10.04 -41.75 22.06
C LEU A 136 -9.01 -42.90 22.14
N LEU A 137 -7.73 -42.61 22.31
CA LEU A 137 -6.72 -43.66 22.47
C LEU A 137 -6.77 -44.33 23.85
N ALA A 138 -7.14 -43.58 24.90
CA ALA A 138 -7.28 -44.12 26.26
C ALA A 138 -8.63 -44.80 26.50
N PHE A 139 -9.67 -44.49 25.72
CA PHE A 139 -11.03 -44.98 25.92
C PHE A 139 -11.14 -46.51 26.04
N PRO A 140 -10.44 -47.34 25.23
CA PRO A 140 -10.46 -48.79 25.41
C PRO A 140 -10.04 -49.25 26.82
N SER A 141 -8.99 -48.64 27.39
CA SER A 141 -8.46 -48.98 28.70
C SER A 141 -9.31 -48.51 29.87
N VAL A 142 -10.14 -47.48 29.66
CA VAL A 142 -10.98 -46.87 30.71
C VAL A 142 -12.46 -47.26 30.56
N SER A 143 -12.83 -47.90 29.45
CA SER A 143 -14.22 -48.29 29.16
C SER A 143 -14.84 -49.22 30.21
N GLU A 144 -14.07 -50.22 30.68
CA GLU A 144 -14.54 -51.16 31.69
C GLU A 144 -14.86 -50.46 33.01
N SER A 145 -14.06 -49.48 33.41
CA SER A 145 -14.28 -48.75 34.66
C SER A 145 -15.38 -47.68 34.56
N VAL A 146 -15.66 -47.15 33.36
CA VAL A 146 -16.67 -46.09 33.16
C VAL A 146 -18.04 -46.63 32.76
N LEU A 147 -18.07 -47.65 31.89
CA LEU A 147 -19.29 -48.21 31.32
C LEU A 147 -19.69 -49.55 31.96
N GLY A 148 -18.79 -50.16 32.74
CA GLY A 148 -19.01 -51.46 33.38
C GLY A 148 -18.77 -52.66 32.46
N ASP A 149 -18.47 -52.44 31.18
CA ASP A 149 -18.25 -53.47 30.16
C ASP A 149 -17.03 -53.15 29.29
N SER A 150 -16.36 -54.19 28.78
CA SER A 150 -15.26 -54.06 27.82
C SER A 150 -15.77 -53.73 26.41
N LEU A 151 -15.04 -52.88 25.68
CA LEU A 151 -15.38 -52.53 24.30
C LEU A 151 -15.26 -53.72 23.34
N ALA A 152 -16.29 -53.91 22.51
CA ALA A 152 -16.21 -54.82 21.37
C ALA A 152 -15.16 -54.35 20.35
N LEU A 153 -14.62 -55.29 19.56
CA LEU A 153 -13.59 -55.03 18.55
C LEU A 153 -13.91 -53.85 17.60
N PRO A 154 -15.14 -53.65 17.10
CA PRO A 154 -15.47 -52.48 16.27
C PRO A 154 -15.32 -51.15 17.03
N GLY A 155 -15.63 -51.13 18.32
CA GLY A 155 -15.48 -49.96 19.18
C GLY A 155 -14.02 -49.62 19.43
N ILE A 156 -13.17 -50.62 19.67
CA ILE A 156 -11.71 -50.44 19.79
C ILE A 156 -11.15 -49.85 18.49
N ALA A 157 -11.53 -50.42 17.33
CA ALA A 157 -11.07 -49.95 16.02
C ALA A 157 -11.52 -48.52 15.71
N ALA A 158 -12.78 -48.17 16.03
CA ALA A 158 -13.30 -46.82 15.88
C ALA A 158 -12.55 -45.82 16.78
N SER A 159 -12.28 -46.20 18.03
CA SER A 159 -11.55 -45.36 18.98
C SER A 159 -10.10 -45.12 18.54
N ALA A 160 -9.41 -46.17 18.11
CA ALA A 160 -8.04 -46.06 17.61
C ALA A 160 -7.94 -45.19 16.35
N SER A 161 -8.82 -45.43 15.37
CA SER A 161 -8.85 -44.66 14.12
C SER A 161 -9.23 -43.19 14.35
N GLY A 162 -10.24 -42.92 15.18
CA GLY A 162 -10.60 -41.56 15.56
C GLY A 162 -9.48 -40.84 16.34
N GLY A 163 -8.78 -41.56 17.22
CA GLY A 163 -7.63 -41.03 17.97
C GLY A 163 -6.46 -40.65 17.07
N MET A 164 -6.09 -41.52 16.13
CA MET A 164 -5.06 -41.25 15.12
C MET A 164 -5.47 -40.10 14.17
N GLY A 165 -6.72 -40.09 13.72
CA GLY A 165 -7.25 -39.01 12.86
C GLY A 165 -7.19 -37.64 13.54
N SER A 166 -7.62 -37.58 14.80
CA SER A 166 -7.53 -36.36 15.62
C SER A 166 -6.08 -35.93 15.85
N PHE A 167 -5.14 -36.90 15.94
CA PHE A 167 -3.72 -36.59 16.16
C PHE A 167 -3.09 -36.02 14.90
N GLY A 168 -3.50 -36.54 13.73
CA GLY A 168 -3.17 -35.95 12.43
C GLY A 168 -3.65 -34.50 12.30
N LEU A 169 -4.86 -34.18 12.78
CA LEU A 169 -5.36 -32.80 12.82
C LEU A 169 -4.56 -31.91 13.79
N PHE A 170 -4.19 -32.42 14.96
CA PHE A 170 -3.29 -31.75 15.90
C PHE A 170 -1.96 -31.39 15.22
N LEU A 171 -1.27 -32.36 14.61
CA LEU A 171 0.00 -32.13 13.93
C LEU A 171 -0.14 -31.13 12.78
N ARG A 172 -1.22 -31.22 12.01
CA ARG A 172 -1.51 -30.27 10.92
C ARG A 172 -1.62 -28.83 11.42
N GLU A 173 -2.31 -28.62 12.54
CA GLU A 173 -2.44 -27.28 13.13
C GLU A 173 -1.11 -26.79 13.74
N CYS A 174 -0.36 -27.64 14.43
CA CYS A 174 0.99 -27.30 14.92
C CYS A 174 1.94 -26.89 13.78
N MET A 175 1.91 -27.62 12.65
CA MET A 175 2.70 -27.29 11.46
C MET A 175 2.25 -25.98 10.81
N ARG A 176 0.94 -25.73 10.73
CA ARG A 176 0.38 -24.48 10.21
C ARG A 176 0.83 -23.29 11.05
N ARG A 177 0.71 -23.39 12.37
CA ARG A 177 1.21 -22.39 13.33
C ARG A 177 2.71 -22.16 13.14
N SER A 178 3.49 -23.23 13.10
CA SER A 178 4.94 -23.17 12.90
C SER A 178 5.31 -22.45 11.60
N LYS A 179 4.63 -22.72 10.49
CA LYS A 179 4.85 -22.06 9.20
C LYS A 179 4.52 -20.57 9.25
N GLN A 180 3.42 -20.20 9.88
CA GLN A 180 3.03 -18.79 10.03
C GLN A 180 3.98 -18.02 10.95
N LEU A 181 4.41 -18.63 12.06
CA LEU A 181 5.40 -18.03 12.95
C LEU A 181 6.77 -17.88 12.29
N ARG A 182 7.23 -18.89 11.53
CA ARG A 182 8.48 -18.81 10.76
C ARG A 182 8.44 -17.63 9.80
N ARG A 183 7.30 -17.41 9.16
CA ARG A 183 7.10 -16.28 8.27
C ARG A 183 7.17 -14.94 9.01
N ILE A 184 6.52 -14.80 10.17
CA ILE A 184 6.58 -13.57 10.96
C ILE A 184 8.02 -13.29 11.42
N GLU A 185 8.74 -14.32 11.87
CA GLU A 185 10.16 -14.19 12.25
C GLU A 185 11.01 -13.67 11.10
N ARG A 186 10.87 -14.27 9.91
CA ARG A 186 11.55 -13.80 8.70
C ARG A 186 11.23 -12.33 8.41
N GLU A 187 9.96 -11.92 8.47
CA GLU A 187 9.58 -10.51 8.28
C GLU A 187 10.20 -9.58 9.35
N MET A 188 10.45 -10.08 10.56
CA MET A 188 11.08 -9.31 11.65
C MET A 188 12.60 -9.24 11.52
N ASP A 189 13.23 -10.24 10.93
CA ASP A 189 14.68 -10.29 10.73
C ASP A 189 15.18 -9.23 9.75
N ALA A 190 14.28 -8.63 8.97
CA ALA A 190 14.55 -7.43 8.18
C ALA A 190 15.16 -6.30 9.04
N GLU A 191 14.90 -6.27 10.36
CA GLU A 191 15.43 -5.24 11.25
C GLU A 191 16.96 -5.23 11.36
N PHE A 192 17.60 -6.37 11.09
CA PHE A 192 19.04 -6.56 11.16
C PHE A 192 19.76 -6.12 9.88
N LEU A 193 19.03 -5.97 8.78
CA LEU A 193 19.58 -5.49 7.52
C LEU A 193 20.11 -4.08 7.67
N SER A 194 21.16 -3.77 6.93
CA SER A 194 21.84 -2.48 6.98
C SER A 194 21.88 -1.80 5.63
N VAL A 195 21.77 -0.47 5.67
CA VAL A 195 21.78 0.38 4.48
C VAL A 195 22.69 1.57 4.70
N ARG A 196 23.21 2.12 3.60
CA ARG A 196 23.77 3.47 3.59
C ARG A 196 22.71 4.43 3.08
N LEU A 197 22.39 5.43 3.89
CA LEU A 197 21.47 6.48 3.50
C LEU A 197 22.14 7.43 2.50
N PRO A 198 21.37 8.12 1.65
CA PRO A 198 21.92 9.20 0.84
C PRO A 198 22.49 10.29 1.73
N ALA A 199 23.56 10.95 1.28
CA ALA A 199 24.17 12.04 2.03
C ALA A 199 23.13 13.15 2.27
N SER A 200 23.07 13.67 3.50
CA SER A 200 22.14 14.74 3.88
C SER A 200 22.43 16.06 3.18
N ASN A 201 23.67 16.24 2.70
CA ASN A 201 24.11 17.45 2.01
C ASN A 201 24.42 17.14 0.54
N ARG A 202 23.66 17.73 -0.38
CA ARG A 202 23.89 17.62 -1.84
C ARG A 202 25.26 18.09 -2.30
N PHE A 203 25.94 18.91 -1.49
CA PHE A 203 27.26 19.47 -1.78
C PHE A 203 28.42 18.73 -1.11
N SER A 204 28.16 17.65 -0.36
CA SER A 204 29.27 16.89 0.23
C SER A 204 29.92 15.98 -0.80
N ASP A 205 31.25 15.88 -0.76
CA ASP A 205 32.01 14.93 -1.58
C ASP A 205 31.66 13.46 -1.29
N ARG A 206 31.09 13.19 -0.11
CA ARG A 206 30.58 11.88 0.26
C ARG A 206 29.23 11.65 -0.40
N ARG A 207 29.14 10.63 -1.26
CA ARG A 207 27.92 10.21 -1.97
C ARG A 207 26.90 9.57 -1.04
N THR A 208 27.38 8.82 -0.06
CA THR A 208 26.55 8.14 0.93
C THR A 208 26.88 8.59 2.35
N GLY A 209 25.83 8.65 3.15
CA GLY A 209 25.91 8.89 4.59
C GLY A 209 26.28 7.64 5.37
N ASP A 210 26.05 7.71 6.67
CA ASP A 210 26.42 6.64 7.59
C ASP A 210 25.65 5.34 7.34
N VAL A 211 26.27 4.22 7.69
CA VAL A 211 25.62 2.91 7.71
C VAL A 211 24.64 2.85 8.88
N VAL A 212 23.39 2.53 8.60
CA VAL A 212 22.31 2.46 9.57
C VAL A 212 21.54 1.15 9.39
N SER A 213 21.21 0.47 10.48
CA SER A 213 20.33 -0.70 10.42
C SER A 213 18.87 -0.29 10.22
N LEU A 214 18.07 -1.12 9.57
CA LEU A 214 16.64 -0.85 9.36
C LEU A 214 15.90 -0.66 10.69
N LYS A 215 16.33 -1.34 11.76
CA LYS A 215 15.83 -1.11 13.12
C LYS A 215 15.94 0.35 13.58
N ARG A 216 17.02 1.06 13.23
CA ARG A 216 17.24 2.47 13.59
C ARG A 216 16.46 3.46 12.71
N LEU A 217 15.94 2.99 11.57
CA LEU A 217 15.07 3.77 10.69
C LEU A 217 13.61 3.75 11.13
N ARG A 218 13.23 2.85 12.03
CA ARG A 218 11.89 2.83 12.65
C ARG A 218 11.56 4.19 13.26
N GLY A 219 10.39 4.70 12.93
CA GLY A 219 9.86 6.01 13.31
C GLY A 219 10.35 7.16 12.43
N LYS A 220 11.33 6.93 11.55
CA LYS A 220 11.99 7.96 10.73
C LYS A 220 11.77 7.80 9.24
N ARG A 221 11.94 6.59 8.71
CA ARG A 221 11.87 6.29 7.28
C ARG A 221 11.11 5.00 7.03
N ARG A 222 10.36 4.99 5.93
CA ARG A 222 9.75 3.79 5.33
C ARG A 222 10.72 3.21 4.32
N VAL A 223 10.64 1.92 4.03
CA VAL A 223 11.63 1.24 3.16
C VAL A 223 10.90 0.43 2.11
N VAL A 224 11.37 0.48 0.87
CA VAL A 224 11.04 -0.48 -0.18
C VAL A 224 12.35 -1.09 -0.65
N ALA A 225 12.52 -2.40 -0.48
CA ALA A 225 13.69 -3.10 -0.95
C ALA A 225 13.32 -3.98 -2.14
N ILE A 226 14.19 -4.03 -3.14
CA ILE A 226 13.98 -4.81 -4.37
C ILE A 226 15.26 -5.53 -4.76
N ARG A 227 15.16 -6.84 -5.00
CA ARG A 227 16.21 -7.75 -5.43
C ARG A 227 15.98 -8.14 -6.88
N GLY A 228 17.05 -8.21 -7.67
CA GLY A 228 17.04 -8.72 -9.04
C GLY A 228 18.36 -8.52 -9.75
N SER A 229 18.46 -9.01 -10.99
CA SER A 229 19.60 -8.77 -11.87
C SER A 229 19.67 -7.30 -12.33
N GLY A 230 20.82 -6.86 -12.83
CA GLY A 230 21.02 -5.49 -13.27
C GLY A 230 20.03 -5.05 -14.35
N GLU A 231 19.62 -5.94 -15.25
CA GLU A 231 18.58 -5.65 -16.24
C GLU A 231 17.20 -5.47 -15.61
N ALA A 232 16.82 -6.37 -14.70
CA ALA A 232 15.53 -6.30 -14.03
C ALA A 232 15.44 -5.06 -13.13
N LEU A 233 16.52 -4.75 -12.41
CA LEU A 233 16.66 -3.53 -11.61
C LEU A 233 16.64 -2.28 -12.50
N ARG A 234 17.32 -2.25 -13.65
CA ARG A 234 17.27 -1.14 -14.59
C ARG A 234 15.83 -0.81 -15.00
N LYS A 235 15.04 -1.83 -15.37
CA LYS A 235 13.61 -1.67 -15.73
C LYS A 235 12.79 -1.16 -14.55
N ALA A 236 12.96 -1.75 -13.36
CA ALA A 236 12.23 -1.35 -12.16
C ALA A 236 12.60 0.07 -11.70
N MET A 237 13.87 0.45 -11.79
CA MET A 237 14.37 1.74 -11.35
C MET A 237 13.80 2.91 -12.15
N VAL A 238 13.46 2.74 -13.43
CA VAL A 238 12.72 3.77 -14.18
C VAL A 238 11.44 4.15 -13.42
N GLN A 239 10.64 3.17 -13.00
CA GLN A 239 9.41 3.41 -12.26
C GLN A 239 9.67 4.11 -10.91
N PHE A 240 10.68 3.68 -10.16
CA PHE A 240 11.02 4.33 -8.89
C PHE A 240 11.46 5.79 -9.06
N ARG A 241 12.22 6.09 -10.12
CA ARG A 241 12.73 7.43 -10.42
C ARG A 241 11.61 8.41 -10.77
N VAL A 242 10.54 7.96 -11.43
CA VAL A 242 9.34 8.77 -11.71
C VAL A 242 8.76 9.35 -10.41
N PHE A 243 8.82 8.60 -9.31
CA PHE A 243 8.24 8.98 -8.02
C PHE A 243 9.26 9.51 -7.00
N ARG A 244 10.47 9.89 -7.42
CA ARG A 244 11.55 10.35 -6.52
C ARG A 244 11.10 11.41 -5.50
N ARG A 245 10.39 12.45 -5.96
CA ARG A 245 9.88 13.53 -5.10
C ARG A 245 8.79 13.02 -4.16
N ARG A 246 7.98 12.06 -4.60
CA ARG A 246 6.91 11.45 -3.80
C ARG A 246 7.43 10.53 -2.72
N PHE A 247 8.51 9.79 -2.98
CA PHE A 247 9.21 9.05 -1.95
C PHE A 247 9.79 9.98 -0.87
N ALA A 248 10.33 11.15 -1.26
CA ALA A 248 10.79 12.16 -0.31
C ALA A 248 9.63 12.67 0.58
N GLN A 249 8.50 13.06 -0.04
CA GLN A 249 7.27 13.47 0.68
C GLN A 249 6.73 12.38 1.61
N ALA A 250 6.88 11.11 1.23
CA ALA A 250 6.49 9.95 2.04
C ALA A 250 7.50 9.56 3.12
N SER A 251 8.65 10.24 3.19
CA SER A 251 9.82 9.83 3.98
C SER A 251 10.19 8.36 3.75
N ALA A 252 10.17 7.93 2.50
CA ALA A 252 10.45 6.57 2.07
C ALA A 252 11.78 6.50 1.33
N ILE A 253 12.48 5.39 1.50
CA ILE A 253 13.70 5.06 0.77
C ILE A 253 13.52 3.78 -0.04
N VAL A 254 14.21 3.70 -1.17
CA VAL A 254 14.30 2.55 -2.06
C VAL A 254 15.69 1.95 -1.91
N VAL A 255 15.76 0.64 -1.72
CA VAL A 255 17.00 -0.12 -1.53
C VAL A 255 17.08 -1.19 -2.61
N PRO A 256 17.75 -0.91 -3.73
CA PRO A 256 18.04 -1.94 -4.74
C PRO A 256 19.13 -2.90 -4.23
N VAL A 257 18.95 -4.19 -4.49
CA VAL A 257 19.84 -5.28 -4.09
C VAL A 257 20.19 -6.12 -5.33
N PRO A 258 21.35 -5.87 -5.96
CA PRO A 258 21.76 -6.59 -7.16
C PRO A 258 22.12 -8.05 -6.84
N THR A 259 21.76 -8.97 -7.73
CA THR A 259 22.20 -10.38 -7.68
C THR A 259 23.53 -10.62 -8.40
N ASP A 260 23.86 -9.75 -9.35
CA ASP A 260 24.96 -9.88 -10.31
C ASP A 260 26.13 -8.90 -10.05
N GLY A 261 26.07 -8.16 -8.94
CA GLY A 261 27.05 -7.12 -8.61
C GLY A 261 26.91 -5.83 -9.42
N SER A 262 25.85 -5.69 -10.21
CA SER A 262 25.53 -4.43 -10.89
C SER A 262 25.40 -3.27 -9.90
N THR A 263 25.65 -2.06 -10.39
CA THR A 263 25.71 -0.85 -9.59
C THR A 263 24.63 0.14 -10.02
N VAL A 264 24.44 1.19 -9.23
CA VAL A 264 23.49 2.28 -9.49
C VAL A 264 23.64 2.87 -10.90
N ASP A 265 24.88 2.93 -11.41
CA ASP A 265 25.18 3.49 -12.72
C ASP A 265 24.66 2.59 -13.85
N ASP A 266 24.68 1.26 -13.67
CA ASP A 266 24.19 0.27 -14.63
C ASP A 266 22.65 0.29 -14.77
N TRP A 267 21.95 0.81 -13.75
CA TRP A 267 20.49 0.91 -13.72
C TRP A 267 19.97 2.21 -14.34
N GLY A 268 20.85 3.02 -14.94
CA GLY A 268 20.49 4.27 -15.62
C GLY A 268 20.21 5.45 -14.68
N VAL A 269 20.61 5.35 -13.41
CA VAL A 269 20.57 6.47 -12.46
C VAL A 269 21.85 7.29 -12.64
N ARG A 270 21.71 8.54 -13.05
CA ARG A 270 22.86 9.42 -13.27
C ARG A 270 23.42 9.93 -11.94
N GLU A 271 24.71 10.29 -11.92
CA GLU A 271 25.37 10.82 -10.71
C GLU A 271 24.67 12.08 -10.14
N GLU A 272 24.15 12.96 -11.00
CA GLU A 272 23.40 14.15 -10.58
C GLU A 272 22.10 13.78 -9.88
N GLU A 273 21.39 12.80 -10.42
CA GLU A 273 20.17 12.26 -9.83
C GLU A 273 20.50 11.58 -8.50
N ARG A 274 21.59 10.80 -8.44
CA ARG A 274 22.05 10.16 -7.20
C ARG A 274 22.35 11.17 -6.08
N ARG A 275 22.94 12.33 -6.40
CA ARG A 275 23.21 13.41 -5.43
C ARG A 275 21.96 14.15 -4.99
N SER A 276 20.96 14.22 -5.85
CA SER A 276 19.69 14.90 -5.60
C SER A 276 18.57 13.96 -5.15
N ALA A 277 18.82 12.64 -5.08
CA ALA A 277 17.85 11.61 -4.72
C ALA A 277 17.88 11.27 -3.23
N PRO A 278 17.10 11.96 -2.36
CA PRO A 278 16.98 11.59 -0.95
C PRO A 278 16.29 10.24 -0.74
N PHE A 279 15.72 9.66 -1.80
CA PHE A 279 14.99 8.41 -1.75
C PHE A 279 15.86 7.18 -2.01
N LEU A 280 17.04 7.30 -2.64
CA LEU A 280 17.84 6.13 -3.02
C LEU A 280 18.86 5.81 -1.93
N ALA A 281 18.78 4.61 -1.37
CA ALA A 281 19.73 4.08 -0.39
C ALA A 281 20.48 2.88 -0.96
N GLU A 282 21.69 2.65 -0.46
CA GLU A 282 22.50 1.51 -0.89
C GLU A 282 22.44 0.37 0.13
N ALA A 283 22.23 -0.84 -0.37
CA ALA A 283 22.35 -2.04 0.45
C ALA A 283 23.79 -2.19 0.95
N ARG A 284 23.94 -2.45 2.25
CA ARG A 284 25.22 -2.79 2.86
C ARG A 284 25.25 -4.29 3.15
N ASP A 285 26.39 -4.92 2.85
CA ASP A 285 26.61 -6.37 2.98
C ASP A 285 25.57 -7.12 2.14
N VAL A 286 25.70 -6.98 0.82
CA VAL A 286 24.71 -7.43 -0.18
C VAL A 286 24.41 -8.92 -0.02
N GLU A 287 25.40 -9.73 0.38
CA GLU A 287 25.23 -11.15 0.64
C GLU A 287 24.20 -11.44 1.74
N VAL A 288 24.16 -10.63 2.81
CA VAL A 288 23.18 -10.74 3.90
C VAL A 288 21.78 -10.38 3.40
N TRP A 289 21.68 -9.38 2.52
CA TRP A 289 20.42 -9.06 1.86
C TRP A 289 19.94 -10.20 0.96
N LEU A 290 20.83 -10.78 0.17
CA LEU A 290 20.50 -11.90 -0.72
C LEU A 290 20.10 -13.16 0.07
N GLU A 291 20.75 -13.45 1.19
CA GLU A 291 20.32 -14.51 2.12
C GLU A 291 18.91 -14.24 2.66
N TYR A 292 18.65 -13.02 3.13
CA TYR A 292 17.33 -12.63 3.60
C TYR A 292 16.24 -12.79 2.51
N PHE A 293 16.52 -12.42 1.26
CA PHE A 293 15.58 -12.57 0.16
C PHE A 293 15.31 -14.05 -0.19
N ARG A 294 16.32 -14.92 -0.12
CA ARG A 294 16.17 -16.38 -0.27
C ARG A 294 15.30 -16.97 0.85
N ASP A 295 15.57 -16.56 2.09
CA ASP A 295 14.75 -16.93 3.25
C ASP A 295 13.29 -16.49 3.08
N LEU A 296 13.06 -15.27 2.56
CA LEU A 296 11.72 -14.74 2.32
C LEU A 296 10.95 -15.53 1.25
N ARG A 297 11.60 -15.99 0.18
CA ARG A 297 11.00 -16.92 -0.82
C ARG A 297 10.65 -18.27 -0.19
N GLY A 298 11.36 -18.66 0.86
CA GLY A 298 11.13 -19.91 1.57
C GLY A 298 11.74 -21.13 0.88
N GLU A 299 12.84 -20.92 0.15
CA GLU A 299 13.60 -21.97 -0.51
C GLU A 299 14.18 -23.00 0.48
N ASP A 300 14.38 -22.60 1.74
CA ASP A 300 15.08 -23.43 2.74
C ASP A 300 14.20 -24.32 3.65
N GLY A 301 12.93 -24.59 3.33
CA GLY A 301 12.22 -25.61 4.14
C GLY A 301 10.76 -25.86 3.88
N ASP A 302 10.45 -27.14 3.67
CA ASP A 302 9.12 -27.76 3.67
C ASP A 302 8.26 -27.49 2.43
N GLY A 303 8.74 -27.99 1.29
CA GLY A 303 7.91 -28.22 0.12
C GLY A 303 8.76 -28.26 -1.13
N ALA A 304 9.08 -29.46 -1.59
CA ALA A 304 9.61 -29.72 -2.91
C ALA A 304 8.66 -29.11 -3.97
N SER A 305 8.87 -27.85 -4.30
CA SER A 305 8.59 -27.33 -5.61
C SER A 305 9.65 -27.95 -6.51
N THR A 306 9.36 -29.15 -7.01
CA THR A 306 10.09 -29.81 -8.10
C THR A 306 9.92 -29.08 -9.43
N THR A 307 9.88 -27.76 -9.42
CA THR A 307 10.34 -27.01 -10.59
C THR A 307 11.85 -27.04 -10.45
N LYS A 308 12.49 -27.90 -11.23
CA LYS A 308 13.94 -27.91 -11.41
C LYS A 308 14.40 -26.46 -11.50
N GLY A 309 15.45 -26.13 -10.76
CA GLY A 309 16.21 -24.90 -10.97
C GLY A 309 16.51 -24.78 -12.45
N ASN A 310 15.75 -23.92 -13.11
CA ASN A 310 16.27 -23.20 -14.24
C ASN A 310 17.13 -22.12 -13.60
N ASP A 311 18.32 -21.91 -14.14
CA ASP A 311 19.17 -20.78 -13.79
C ASP A 311 18.47 -19.41 -14.03
N ASP A 312 17.24 -19.41 -14.57
CA ASP A 312 16.34 -18.25 -14.69
C ASP A 312 15.75 -17.76 -13.34
N ASP A 313 15.81 -18.54 -12.25
CA ASP A 313 15.28 -18.13 -10.93
C ASP A 313 16.05 -16.95 -10.29
N ASP A 314 17.25 -16.65 -10.79
CA ASP A 314 18.07 -15.52 -10.35
C ASP A 314 17.69 -14.18 -10.99
N ASP A 315 16.92 -14.20 -12.08
CA ASP A 315 16.40 -13.01 -12.74
C ASP A 315 15.06 -12.52 -12.18
N ASP A 316 14.41 -13.34 -11.34
CA ASP A 316 13.14 -12.99 -10.72
C ASP A 316 13.28 -11.81 -9.76
N LEU A 317 12.49 -10.76 -10.02
CA LEU A 317 12.35 -9.61 -9.13
C LEU A 317 11.65 -10.04 -7.84
N VAL A 318 12.26 -9.75 -6.70
CA VAL A 318 11.62 -9.95 -5.39
C VAL A 318 11.68 -8.64 -4.62
N TRP A 319 10.57 -8.23 -4.01
CA TRP A 319 10.54 -6.98 -3.26
C TRP A 319 9.74 -7.11 -1.98
N PHE A 320 10.05 -6.26 -1.01
CA PHE A 320 9.25 -6.06 0.18
C PHE A 320 9.25 -4.60 0.62
N GLY A 321 8.22 -4.23 1.37
CA GLY A 321 8.03 -2.88 1.88
C GLY A 321 7.85 -2.86 3.39
N LEU A 322 8.56 -1.97 4.08
CA LEU A 322 8.43 -1.70 5.50
C LEU A 322 7.80 -0.32 5.76
N ASN A 323 6.83 -0.28 6.66
CA ASN A 323 6.21 0.97 7.09
C ASN A 323 7.07 1.70 8.13
N ASN A 324 6.59 2.83 8.64
CA ASN A 324 7.36 3.64 9.60
C ASN A 324 7.63 2.89 10.92
N ASN A 325 6.81 1.90 11.28
CA ASN A 325 7.05 1.08 12.47
C ASN A 325 8.03 -0.07 12.21
N GLY A 326 8.57 -0.19 10.98
CA GLY A 326 9.41 -1.28 10.55
C GLY A 326 8.68 -2.61 10.42
N ARG A 327 7.35 -2.59 10.22
CA ARG A 327 6.56 -3.78 9.90
C ARG A 327 6.39 -3.89 8.39
N SER A 328 6.40 -5.12 7.89
CA SER A 328 6.07 -5.40 6.49
C SER A 328 4.64 -4.92 6.17
N PHE A 329 4.47 -4.26 5.03
CA PHE A 329 3.14 -3.88 4.50
C PHE A 329 2.79 -4.64 3.22
N ALA A 330 3.77 -5.05 2.44
CA ALA A 330 3.59 -5.84 1.23
C ALA A 330 4.93 -6.45 0.79
N SER A 331 4.84 -7.53 0.02
CA SER A 331 5.95 -8.11 -0.71
C SER A 331 5.42 -8.88 -1.92
N GLY A 332 6.26 -9.06 -2.92
CA GLY A 332 5.95 -9.71 -4.18
C GLY A 332 7.18 -10.35 -4.81
N ALA A 333 6.94 -11.28 -5.72
CA ALA A 333 7.96 -11.97 -6.52
C ALA A 333 7.51 -12.02 -7.99
N GLY A 334 8.46 -12.05 -8.92
CA GLY A 334 8.27 -12.09 -10.37
C GLY A 334 8.05 -10.72 -11.02
N GLU A 335 7.39 -9.78 -10.34
CA GLU A 335 7.08 -8.45 -10.87
C GLU A 335 7.48 -7.32 -9.91
N ALA A 336 7.89 -6.18 -10.48
CA ALA A 336 8.14 -4.96 -9.73
C ALA A 336 6.85 -4.45 -9.04
N PRO A 337 6.95 -3.79 -7.88
CA PRO A 337 5.78 -3.21 -7.23
C PRO A 337 5.10 -2.16 -8.10
N ARG A 338 3.77 -2.17 -8.14
CA ARG A 338 2.97 -1.08 -8.72
C ARG A 338 3.11 0.16 -7.84
N ILE A 339 4.11 1.00 -8.15
CA ILE A 339 4.57 2.09 -7.26
C ILE A 339 3.46 3.06 -6.89
N VAL A 340 2.62 3.46 -7.85
CA VAL A 340 1.45 4.33 -7.64
C VAL A 340 0.55 3.77 -6.54
N GLU A 341 0.22 2.48 -6.60
CA GLU A 341 -0.66 1.82 -5.64
C GLU A 341 0.03 1.72 -4.26
N VAL A 342 1.32 1.37 -4.24
CA VAL A 342 2.13 1.29 -3.01
C VAL A 342 2.20 2.66 -2.32
N LEU A 343 2.38 3.74 -3.07
CA LEU A 343 2.34 5.12 -2.60
C LEU A 343 1.00 5.44 -1.93
N GLY A 344 -0.10 5.31 -2.67
CA GLY A 344 -1.42 5.67 -2.15
C GLY A 344 -1.86 4.86 -0.91
N GLN A 345 -1.44 3.59 -0.81
CA GLN A 345 -1.90 2.70 0.26
C GLN A 345 -0.98 2.67 1.49
N ASN A 346 0.33 2.66 1.27
CA ASN A 346 1.32 2.34 2.30
C ASN A 346 2.37 3.44 2.47
N LEU A 347 2.72 4.15 1.41
CA LEU A 347 3.74 5.20 1.40
C LEU A 347 3.14 6.59 1.17
N ARG A 348 2.09 6.92 1.92
CA ARG A 348 1.44 8.24 1.95
C ARG A 348 2.37 9.37 2.38
N PRO A 349 2.09 10.63 2.00
CA PRO A 349 2.87 11.77 2.44
C PRO A 349 2.85 11.88 3.97
N VAL A 350 3.95 12.39 4.53
CA VAL A 350 4.09 12.61 5.97
C VAL A 350 3.68 14.03 6.36
N GLU A 351 3.92 14.97 5.47
CA GLU A 351 3.66 16.40 5.66
C GLU A 351 2.46 16.85 4.83
N VAL A 352 1.85 17.96 5.26
CA VAL A 352 0.79 18.62 4.49
C VAL A 352 1.41 19.17 3.20
N LEU A 353 0.73 18.98 2.08
CA LEU A 353 1.19 19.39 0.77
C LEU A 353 0.82 20.86 0.53
N ASP A 354 1.69 21.57 -0.18
CA ASP A 354 1.52 22.99 -0.50
C ASP A 354 0.97 23.17 -1.93
N GLU A 355 0.02 24.08 -2.10
CA GLU A 355 -0.54 24.47 -3.39
C GLU A 355 0.46 25.31 -4.21
N ASP A 356 1.40 25.97 -3.54
CA ASP A 356 2.41 26.85 -4.17
C ASP A 356 3.73 26.14 -4.48
N ASP A 357 3.77 24.82 -4.31
CA ASP A 357 4.95 24.00 -4.58
C ASP A 357 5.41 24.13 -6.04
N LYS A 358 6.64 24.60 -6.25
CA LYS A 358 7.19 24.82 -7.59
C LYS A 358 7.48 23.51 -8.31
N ALA A 359 7.47 23.58 -9.65
CA ALA A 359 7.94 22.49 -10.50
C ALA A 359 9.43 22.24 -10.27
N GLU A 360 9.81 20.97 -10.17
CA GLU A 360 11.19 20.51 -10.12
C GLU A 360 11.53 19.77 -11.42
N VAL A 361 12.70 20.06 -11.98
CA VAL A 361 13.26 19.33 -13.12
C VAL A 361 14.60 18.79 -12.67
N VAL A 362 14.71 17.47 -12.56
CA VAL A 362 15.97 16.80 -12.19
C VAL A 362 16.70 16.39 -13.45
N GLY A 363 17.78 17.11 -13.70
CA GLY A 363 18.69 16.99 -14.83
C GLY A 363 19.39 18.33 -14.91
N SER A 364 20.71 18.38 -14.73
CA SER A 364 21.39 19.67 -14.70
C SER A 364 21.15 20.43 -16.00
N THR A 365 21.31 21.75 -15.88
CA THR A 365 21.49 22.68 -17.00
C THR A 365 22.63 22.30 -17.97
N ALA A 366 23.36 21.19 -17.75
CA ALA A 366 24.41 20.73 -18.64
C ALA A 366 23.89 19.97 -19.87
N ASP A 367 22.69 19.38 -19.81
CA ASP A 367 22.08 18.65 -20.92
C ASP A 367 20.89 19.45 -21.48
N ALA A 368 21.22 20.44 -22.32
CA ALA A 368 20.25 21.43 -22.82
C ALA A 368 19.06 20.78 -23.55
N SER A 369 19.28 19.70 -24.30
CA SER A 369 18.21 18.99 -25.02
C SER A 369 17.23 18.32 -24.05
N ARG A 370 17.71 17.74 -22.94
CA ARG A 370 16.83 17.17 -21.91
C ARG A 370 16.08 18.22 -21.12
N ALA A 371 16.70 19.37 -20.86
CA ALA A 371 16.03 20.49 -20.21
C ALA A 371 14.89 21.02 -21.09
N GLU A 372 15.12 21.13 -22.40
CA GLU A 372 14.11 21.51 -23.39
C GLU A 372 13.00 20.46 -23.48
N ALA A 373 13.35 19.17 -23.57
CA ALA A 373 12.37 18.07 -23.55
C ALA A 373 11.50 18.10 -22.29
N ALA A 374 12.10 18.31 -21.11
CA ALA A 374 11.36 18.43 -19.85
C ALA A 374 10.46 19.66 -19.82
N ALA A 375 10.89 20.79 -20.38
CA ALA A 375 10.07 21.99 -20.52
C ALA A 375 8.87 21.73 -21.44
N GLY A 376 9.07 21.02 -22.56
CA GLY A 376 8.00 20.59 -23.45
C GLY A 376 6.97 19.70 -22.75
N VAL A 377 7.42 18.74 -21.93
CA VAL A 377 6.51 17.90 -21.12
C VAL A 377 5.70 18.74 -20.12
N LEU A 378 6.33 19.73 -19.47
CA LEU A 378 5.63 20.63 -18.54
C LEU A 378 4.60 21.52 -19.26
N ASP A 379 4.89 21.95 -20.49
CA ASP A 379 3.93 22.69 -21.32
C ASP A 379 2.75 21.80 -21.73
N ALA A 380 3.01 20.59 -22.20
CA ALA A 380 1.96 19.60 -22.52
C ALA A 380 1.10 19.25 -21.29
N GLN A 381 1.73 19.10 -20.11
CA GLN A 381 1.01 18.90 -18.84
C GLN A 381 0.09 20.09 -18.53
N ARG A 382 0.56 21.34 -18.73
CA ARG A 382 -0.25 22.54 -18.53
C ARG A 382 -1.43 22.57 -19.49
N LYS A 383 -1.22 22.33 -20.78
CA LYS A 383 -2.28 22.24 -21.80
C LYS A 383 -3.34 21.20 -21.42
N PHE A 384 -2.91 20.02 -20.95
CA PHE A 384 -3.83 18.98 -20.47
C PHE A 384 -4.72 19.49 -19.32
N TYR A 385 -4.15 20.11 -18.29
CA TYR A 385 -4.92 20.59 -17.14
C TYR A 385 -5.78 21.81 -17.47
N ASP A 386 -5.31 22.69 -18.36
CA ASP A 386 -6.11 23.81 -18.87
C ASP A 386 -7.34 23.27 -19.63
N ALA A 387 -7.17 22.29 -20.52
CA ALA A 387 -8.27 21.63 -21.22
C ALA A 387 -9.22 20.91 -20.25
N LEU A 388 -8.68 20.19 -19.26
CA LEU A 388 -9.46 19.45 -18.25
C LEU A 388 -10.33 20.39 -17.40
N THR A 389 -9.78 21.51 -16.94
CA THR A 389 -10.46 22.43 -16.02
C THR A 389 -11.44 23.37 -16.74
N THR A 390 -11.16 23.73 -18.00
CA THR A 390 -12.05 24.55 -18.84
C THR A 390 -13.13 23.72 -19.54
N GLY A 391 -12.91 22.42 -19.71
CA GLY A 391 -13.81 21.53 -20.44
C GLY A 391 -13.66 21.63 -21.97
N ASP A 392 -12.50 22.05 -22.46
CA ASP A 392 -12.19 22.15 -23.88
C ASP A 392 -11.84 20.77 -24.46
N LEU A 393 -12.79 20.19 -25.18
CA LEU A 393 -12.63 18.87 -25.79
C LEU A 393 -11.58 18.88 -26.92
N THR A 394 -11.52 19.94 -27.73
CA THR A 394 -10.59 20.01 -28.86
C THR A 394 -9.15 20.10 -28.36
N SER A 395 -8.91 20.92 -27.33
CA SER A 395 -7.58 20.99 -26.70
C SER A 395 -7.21 19.68 -25.96
N MET A 396 -8.19 18.96 -25.41
CA MET A 396 -7.93 17.65 -24.80
C MET A 396 -7.53 16.63 -25.87
N GLU A 397 -8.26 16.58 -26.99
CA GLU A 397 -7.97 15.67 -28.10
C GLU A 397 -6.59 15.95 -28.71
N SER A 398 -6.17 17.21 -28.84
CA SER A 398 -4.85 17.55 -29.39
C SER A 398 -3.66 17.19 -28.49
N VAL A 399 -3.87 17.09 -27.18
CA VAL A 399 -2.81 16.69 -26.23
C VAL A 399 -2.76 15.18 -26.04
N CYS A 400 -3.85 14.48 -26.31
CA CYS A 400 -3.95 13.04 -26.14
C CYS A 400 -3.41 12.30 -27.37
N SER A 401 -2.62 11.26 -27.12
CA SER A 401 -2.17 10.41 -28.22
C SER A 401 -3.28 9.51 -28.73
N GLU A 402 -3.37 9.30 -30.04
CA GLU A 402 -4.38 8.39 -30.63
C GLU A 402 -4.21 6.92 -30.18
N ASP A 403 -3.00 6.54 -29.78
CA ASP A 403 -2.72 5.20 -29.25
C ASP A 403 -3.31 5.02 -27.84
N GLY A 404 -4.30 4.13 -27.72
CA GLY A 404 -4.86 3.75 -26.42
C GLY A 404 -3.83 3.08 -25.51
N ALA A 405 -3.90 3.36 -24.20
CA ALA A 405 -3.01 2.75 -23.22
C ALA A 405 -3.39 1.29 -22.94
N ALA A 406 -2.41 0.39 -22.90
CA ALA A 406 -2.60 -1.01 -22.53
C ALA A 406 -3.26 -1.14 -21.15
N GLU A 407 -2.87 -0.29 -20.20
CA GLU A 407 -3.36 -0.27 -18.82
C GLU A 407 -4.83 0.15 -18.69
N VAL A 408 -5.40 0.82 -19.70
CA VAL A 408 -6.81 1.18 -19.80
C VAL A 408 -7.56 0.08 -20.56
N SER A 409 -6.98 -0.44 -21.64
CA SER A 409 -7.54 -1.57 -22.40
C SER A 409 -7.75 -2.81 -21.54
N GLU A 410 -6.78 -3.16 -20.67
CA GLU A 410 -6.91 -4.26 -19.70
C GLU A 410 -8.18 -4.15 -18.86
N VAL A 411 -8.52 -2.94 -18.40
CA VAL A 411 -9.69 -2.69 -17.56
C VAL A 411 -10.98 -2.86 -18.35
N ILE A 412 -11.00 -2.37 -19.59
CA ILE A 412 -12.15 -2.49 -20.50
C ILE A 412 -12.39 -3.97 -20.85
N GLU A 413 -11.34 -4.73 -21.14
CA GLU A 413 -11.41 -6.16 -21.43
C GLU A 413 -11.95 -6.97 -20.25
N LEU A 414 -11.64 -6.56 -19.02
CA LEU A 414 -12.21 -7.12 -17.79
C LEU A 414 -13.64 -6.66 -17.50
N GLY A 415 -14.29 -5.93 -18.41
CA GLY A 415 -15.67 -5.46 -18.30
C GLY A 415 -15.82 -4.12 -17.57
N GLY A 416 -14.73 -3.39 -17.37
CA GLY A 416 -14.75 -2.04 -16.82
C GLY A 416 -15.41 -1.04 -17.77
N ARG A 417 -16.12 -0.07 -17.20
CA ARG A 417 -16.77 1.01 -17.97
C ARG A 417 -15.79 2.17 -18.16
N ILE A 418 -15.68 2.63 -19.40
CA ILE A 418 -15.01 3.88 -19.75
C ILE A 418 -16.04 5.02 -19.86
N ASP A 419 -15.74 6.15 -19.23
CA ASP A 419 -16.43 7.41 -19.45
C ASP A 419 -15.57 8.26 -20.39
N GLY A 420 -16.09 8.54 -21.60
CA GLY A 420 -15.35 9.30 -22.61
C GLY A 420 -15.12 10.76 -22.22
N TRP A 421 -14.13 11.42 -22.83
CA TRP A 421 -13.77 12.81 -22.50
C TRP A 421 -14.94 13.78 -22.57
N LYS A 422 -15.84 13.66 -23.55
CA LYS A 422 -17.08 14.46 -23.60
C LYS A 422 -17.92 14.37 -22.33
N THR A 423 -17.93 13.21 -21.66
CA THR A 423 -18.63 13.02 -20.38
C THR A 423 -17.80 13.58 -19.22
N CYS A 424 -16.49 13.33 -19.21
CA CYS A 424 -15.59 13.80 -18.16
C CYS A 424 -15.45 15.34 -18.13
N LEU A 425 -15.54 16.00 -19.28
CA LEU A 425 -15.39 17.45 -19.47
C LEU A 425 -16.70 18.23 -19.35
N ALA A 426 -17.83 17.54 -19.12
CA ALA A 426 -19.13 18.18 -18.89
C ALA A 426 -19.08 19.09 -17.66
N GLU A 427 -19.86 20.17 -17.66
CA GLU A 427 -19.83 21.25 -16.65
C GLU A 427 -19.94 20.74 -15.20
N ASP A 428 -20.80 19.75 -14.95
CA ASP A 428 -21.02 19.15 -13.62
C ASP A 428 -20.06 17.99 -13.30
N ALA A 429 -19.24 17.55 -14.25
CA ALA A 429 -18.33 16.40 -14.11
C ALA A 429 -16.86 16.82 -13.99
N ARG A 430 -16.48 17.92 -14.66
CA ARG A 430 -15.09 18.38 -14.72
C ARG A 430 -14.64 19.00 -13.39
N PRO A 431 -13.33 18.94 -13.07
CA PRO A 431 -12.79 19.55 -11.86
C PRO A 431 -12.51 21.04 -12.08
N SER A 432 -13.57 21.83 -12.35
CA SER A 432 -13.43 23.27 -12.60
C SER A 432 -12.79 23.98 -11.41
N GLY A 433 -11.70 24.70 -11.63
CA GLY A 433 -10.94 25.42 -10.59
C GLY A 433 -9.91 24.56 -9.83
N MET A 434 -9.59 23.35 -10.30
CA MET A 434 -8.51 22.54 -9.74
C MET A 434 -7.15 23.19 -9.96
N ILE A 435 -6.35 23.22 -8.90
CA ILE A 435 -4.96 23.71 -8.93
C ILE A 435 -4.03 22.51 -8.99
N VAL A 436 -2.94 22.63 -9.74
CA VAL A 436 -1.90 21.61 -9.84
C VAL A 436 -0.59 22.20 -9.34
N SER A 437 0.08 21.50 -8.43
CA SER A 437 1.35 21.93 -7.85
C SER A 437 2.40 20.82 -7.83
N GLY A 438 3.64 21.24 -7.56
CA GLY A 438 4.74 20.34 -7.27
C GLY A 438 5.11 19.42 -8.41
N SER A 439 4.93 19.85 -9.67
CA SER A 439 5.26 19.04 -10.84
C SER A 439 6.70 18.54 -10.82
N ASP A 440 6.91 17.31 -11.29
CA ASP A 440 8.23 16.69 -11.40
C ASP A 440 8.31 15.90 -12.71
N VAL A 441 9.39 16.04 -13.48
CA VAL A 441 9.52 15.42 -14.82
C VAL A 441 10.75 14.54 -14.93
N LEU A 442 10.59 13.33 -15.45
CA LEU A 442 11.66 12.42 -15.81
C LEU A 442 11.62 12.12 -17.32
N VAL A 443 12.64 12.59 -18.04
CA VAL A 443 12.86 12.21 -19.45
C VAL A 443 13.68 10.92 -19.50
N VAL A 444 13.06 9.84 -19.98
CA VAL A 444 13.67 8.50 -20.04
C VAL A 444 14.47 8.35 -21.34
N SER A 445 13.83 8.66 -22.46
CA SER A 445 14.40 8.68 -23.81
C SER A 445 13.88 9.90 -24.58
N ASP A 446 14.28 10.05 -25.84
CA ASP A 446 13.78 11.12 -26.72
C ASP A 446 12.29 10.97 -27.06
N THR A 447 11.76 9.74 -26.93
CA THR A 447 10.37 9.39 -27.26
C THR A 447 9.48 9.12 -26.05
N GLU A 448 10.05 8.98 -24.84
CA GLU A 448 9.30 8.65 -23.63
C GLU A 448 9.73 9.51 -22.44
N ALA A 449 8.72 10.12 -21.81
CA ALA A 449 8.89 10.88 -20.59
C ALA A 449 7.73 10.64 -19.61
N PHE A 450 7.97 10.96 -18.35
CA PHE A 450 6.97 10.89 -17.29
C PHE A 450 6.91 12.22 -16.56
N SER A 451 5.71 12.60 -16.14
CA SER A 451 5.53 13.67 -15.16
C SER A 451 4.68 13.21 -13.99
N THR A 452 4.91 13.80 -12.82
CA THR A 452 4.03 13.67 -11.66
C THR A 452 3.65 15.04 -11.15
N CYS A 453 2.48 15.18 -10.53
CA CYS A 453 2.06 16.42 -9.87
C CYS A 453 1.02 16.13 -8.79
N ILE A 454 0.75 17.12 -7.94
CA ILE A 454 -0.32 17.06 -6.94
C ILE A 454 -1.50 17.88 -7.44
N GLU A 455 -2.69 17.28 -7.41
CA GLU A 455 -3.94 17.93 -7.78
C GLU A 455 -4.69 18.35 -6.51
N PHE A 456 -5.19 19.59 -6.51
CA PHE A 456 -5.97 20.21 -5.44
C PHE A 456 -7.36 20.60 -5.99
N PRO A 457 -8.36 19.70 -5.90
CA PRO A 457 -9.72 20.00 -6.32
C PRO A 457 -10.36 21.09 -5.43
N PRO A 458 -11.10 22.07 -5.98
CA PRO A 458 -11.54 23.26 -5.24
C PRO A 458 -12.63 22.99 -4.19
N ASN A 459 -13.31 21.83 -4.29
CA ASN A 459 -14.30 21.38 -3.31
C ASN A 459 -13.75 20.31 -2.36
N ALA A 460 -12.44 20.07 -2.38
CA ALA A 460 -11.79 19.17 -1.43
C ALA A 460 -11.78 19.71 0.00
N GLY A 461 -12.28 20.92 0.26
CA GLY A 461 -12.40 21.52 1.59
C GLY A 461 -11.05 21.74 2.27
N VAL A 462 -10.79 22.96 2.73
CA VAL A 462 -9.62 23.26 3.58
C VAL A 462 -9.59 22.34 4.84
N GLU A 463 -10.74 21.78 5.24
CA GLU A 463 -10.86 20.79 6.31
C GLU A 463 -10.79 19.31 5.86
N SER A 464 -10.99 18.98 4.57
CA SER A 464 -11.03 17.57 4.11
C SER A 464 -9.69 17.07 3.57
N GLY A 465 -8.76 17.96 3.18
CA GLY A 465 -7.38 17.59 2.83
C GLY A 465 -7.30 16.55 1.69
N ALA A 466 -8.29 16.52 0.80
CA ALA A 466 -8.38 15.54 -0.28
C ALA A 466 -7.55 15.99 -1.48
N THR A 467 -6.25 15.76 -1.41
CA THR A 467 -5.28 15.93 -2.51
C THR A 467 -5.12 14.63 -3.29
N LEU A 468 -4.78 14.74 -4.57
CA LEU A 468 -4.53 13.59 -5.44
C LEU A 468 -3.10 13.63 -5.97
N LEU A 469 -2.50 12.45 -6.17
CA LEU A 469 -1.23 12.29 -6.87
C LEU A 469 -1.54 11.83 -8.28
N ALA A 470 -1.12 12.63 -9.26
CA ALA A 470 -1.18 12.28 -10.66
C ALA A 470 0.19 11.85 -11.17
N VAL A 471 0.20 10.83 -12.02
CA VAL A 471 1.33 10.45 -12.88
C VAL A 471 0.86 10.40 -14.32
N GLN A 472 1.68 10.92 -15.23
CA GLN A 472 1.41 10.97 -16.65
C GLN A 472 2.58 10.36 -17.41
N ARG A 473 2.28 9.51 -18.38
CA ARG A 473 3.24 8.98 -19.37
C ARG A 473 3.04 9.73 -20.67
N TRP A 474 4.12 10.27 -21.21
CA TRP A 474 4.18 11.08 -22.41
C TRP A 474 4.97 10.35 -23.49
N GLY A 475 4.47 10.41 -24.72
CA GLY A 475 5.12 9.88 -25.90
C GLY A 475 5.42 10.97 -26.92
N ARG A 476 6.50 10.82 -27.67
CA ARG A 476 6.77 11.58 -28.89
C ARG A 476 6.84 10.63 -30.07
N ASN A 477 6.22 11.01 -31.19
CA ASN A 477 6.24 10.19 -32.38
C ASN A 477 7.45 10.51 -33.25
N SER A 478 8.56 9.79 -33.06
CA SER A 478 9.80 9.98 -33.83
C SER A 478 9.72 9.56 -35.31
N SER A 479 8.53 9.19 -35.81
CA SER A 479 8.33 8.76 -37.20
C SER A 479 7.73 9.85 -38.10
N ALA A 480 7.35 11.00 -37.54
CA ALA A 480 7.05 12.20 -38.32
C ALA A 480 8.39 12.83 -38.72
N GLY A 481 8.79 12.65 -39.98
CA GLY A 481 10.08 13.14 -40.47
C GLY A 481 10.17 14.68 -40.42
N ASP A 482 11.28 15.18 -39.88
CA ASP A 482 11.92 16.52 -39.95
C ASP A 482 11.09 17.82 -39.97
N ASP A 483 9.76 17.81 -40.09
CA ASP A 483 8.93 19.00 -40.18
C ASP A 483 7.78 18.96 -39.12
N ASP A 484 8.02 19.69 -38.03
CA ASP A 484 7.08 20.44 -37.15
C ASP A 484 6.14 19.76 -36.12
N ASP A 485 5.88 18.45 -36.10
CA ASP A 485 4.98 17.83 -35.07
C ASP A 485 5.72 16.95 -34.02
N ASP A 486 6.75 17.51 -33.38
CA ASP A 486 7.54 16.90 -32.29
C ASP A 486 6.95 17.16 -30.88
N ASP A 487 5.64 17.34 -30.80
CA ASP A 487 4.97 17.66 -29.54
C ASP A 487 4.81 16.42 -28.65
N TRP A 488 4.83 16.63 -27.33
CA TRP A 488 4.61 15.57 -26.35
C TRP A 488 3.13 15.26 -26.23
N GLU A 489 2.75 14.01 -26.51
CA GLU A 489 1.39 13.53 -26.39
C GLU A 489 1.18 12.70 -25.13
N LEU A 490 0.04 12.88 -24.47
CA LEU A 490 -0.36 12.12 -23.31
C LEU A 490 -0.78 10.71 -23.73
N LYS A 491 -0.01 9.70 -23.31
CA LYS A 491 -0.34 8.27 -23.52
C LYS A 491 -1.19 7.73 -22.38
N LEU A 492 -0.93 8.14 -21.14
CA LEU A 492 -1.62 7.64 -19.95
C LEU A 492 -1.59 8.68 -18.85
N HIS A 493 -2.74 8.94 -18.23
CA HIS A 493 -2.85 9.70 -16.98
C HIS A 493 -3.42 8.81 -15.89
N GLN A 494 -2.78 8.73 -14.74
CA GLN A 494 -3.29 7.99 -13.59
C GLN A 494 -3.30 8.86 -12.35
N THR A 495 -4.38 8.76 -11.58
CA THR A 495 -4.58 9.58 -10.38
C THR A 495 -5.07 8.73 -9.22
N ILE A 496 -4.50 8.97 -8.04
CA ILE A 496 -4.87 8.32 -6.78
C ILE A 496 -5.07 9.35 -5.66
N PRO A 497 -5.88 9.05 -4.63
CA PRO A 497 -5.86 9.81 -3.39
C PRO A 497 -4.46 9.85 -2.76
N TRP A 498 -4.02 11.05 -2.40
CA TRP A 498 -2.67 11.32 -1.89
C TRP A 498 -2.71 12.28 -0.70
N SER A 499 -3.15 11.77 0.46
CA SER A 499 -3.27 12.56 1.69
C SER A 499 -2.55 11.91 2.86
N THR A 500 -2.29 12.68 3.91
CA THR A 500 -1.70 12.17 5.17
C THR A 500 -2.70 11.32 5.96
N ILE A 501 -4.01 11.52 5.75
CA ILE A 501 -5.08 11.00 6.60
C ILE A 501 -5.68 9.71 6.03
N SER A 502 -6.02 9.70 4.74
CA SER A 502 -6.73 8.59 4.09
C SER A 502 -5.81 7.74 3.21
N LYS A 503 -6.18 6.48 2.99
CA LYS A 503 -5.49 5.60 2.02
C LYS A 503 -6.21 5.65 0.69
N ALA A 504 -5.47 5.47 -0.41
CA ALA A 504 -6.07 5.30 -1.72
C ALA A 504 -6.94 4.03 -1.75
N GLY A 505 -8.26 4.22 -1.94
CA GLY A 505 -9.23 3.12 -2.11
C GLY A 505 -9.44 2.68 -3.56
N GLY A 506 -8.91 3.45 -4.52
CA GLY A 506 -9.00 3.20 -5.94
C GLY A 506 -8.06 4.12 -6.73
N THR A 507 -7.98 3.85 -8.02
CA THR A 507 -7.14 4.56 -8.98
C THR A 507 -7.99 4.95 -10.18
N LEU A 508 -7.85 6.17 -10.65
CA LEU A 508 -8.38 6.58 -11.95
C LEU A 508 -7.28 6.37 -12.99
N ARG A 509 -7.61 5.78 -14.14
CA ARG A 509 -6.72 5.70 -15.31
C ARG A 509 -7.42 6.30 -16.50
N CYS A 510 -6.74 7.16 -17.25
CA CYS A 510 -7.28 7.82 -18.42
C CYS A 510 -6.29 7.72 -19.58
N ASP A 511 -6.83 7.61 -20.79
CA ASP A 511 -6.12 7.78 -22.06
C ASP A 511 -6.98 8.64 -23.01
N CYS A 512 -6.63 8.70 -24.30
CA CYS A 512 -7.37 9.48 -25.31
C CYS A 512 -8.85 9.10 -25.45
N ARG A 513 -9.26 7.91 -25.01
CA ARG A 513 -10.66 7.46 -25.10
C ARG A 513 -11.49 7.98 -23.94
N GLY A 514 -10.86 8.37 -22.83
CA GLY A 514 -11.52 8.82 -21.60
C GLY A 514 -10.93 8.15 -20.36
N CYS A 515 -11.75 8.05 -19.30
CA CYS A 515 -11.30 7.57 -17.99
C CYS A 515 -12.04 6.32 -17.53
N VAL A 516 -11.30 5.43 -16.86
CA VAL A 516 -11.80 4.24 -16.16
C VAL A 516 -11.45 4.33 -14.68
N ALA A 517 -12.44 4.10 -13.82
CA ALA A 517 -12.24 4.04 -12.38
C ALA A 517 -11.99 2.58 -11.94
N LEU A 518 -10.83 2.35 -11.33
CA LEU A 518 -10.49 1.08 -10.70
C LEU A 518 -10.77 1.18 -9.21
N THR A 519 -11.92 0.67 -8.80
CA THR A 519 -12.19 0.38 -7.39
C THR A 519 -11.52 -0.93 -7.02
N ARG A 520 -10.99 -1.02 -5.80
CA ARG A 520 -10.31 -2.20 -5.28
C ARG A 520 -11.06 -3.51 -5.62
N GLY A 521 -10.38 -4.43 -6.30
CA GLY A 521 -10.75 -5.85 -6.24
C GLY A 521 -10.53 -6.40 -4.82
N LYS A 522 -11.03 -7.61 -4.51
CA LYS A 522 -10.61 -8.30 -3.28
C LYS A 522 -9.08 -8.45 -3.31
N ASP A 523 -8.38 -7.93 -2.30
CA ASP A 523 -6.92 -8.07 -2.16
C ASP A 523 -6.53 -9.51 -2.49
N ARG A 524 -5.74 -9.69 -3.56
CA ARG A 524 -4.96 -10.91 -3.71
C ARG A 524 -4.01 -10.91 -2.52
N ARG A 525 -4.12 -11.92 -1.65
CA ARG A 525 -3.24 -12.06 -0.49
C ARG A 525 -1.80 -11.94 -0.96
N THR A 526 -1.19 -10.81 -0.69
CA THR A 526 0.26 -10.64 -0.80
C THR A 526 0.89 -11.55 0.25
N PHE A 527 2.21 -11.67 0.23
CA PHE A 527 2.95 -12.17 1.38
C PHE A 527 2.82 -11.17 2.57
N GLY A 528 1.60 -10.79 2.99
CA GLY A 528 1.33 -9.93 4.14
C GLY A 528 -0.06 -9.99 4.77
N GLY A 529 -1.04 -10.79 4.27
CA GLY A 529 -2.41 -10.80 4.82
C GLY A 529 -3.24 -12.04 4.51
#